data_AF-A0A8J8DDN1-F1
#
_entry.id   AF-A0A8J8DDN1-F1
#
_cell.length_a   1.000
_cell.length_b   1.000
_cell.length_c   1.000
_cell.angle_alpha   90.00
_cell.angle_beta   90.00
_cell.angle_gamma   90.00
#
_symmetry.space_group_name_H-M   'P 1'
#
loop_
_entity.id
_entity.type
_entity.pdbx_description
1 polymer ?
#
loop_
_entity_poly.entity_id
_entity_poly.type
_entity_poly.pdbx_seq_one_letter_code
_entity_poly.pdbx_strand_id
1 'polypeptide(L)'
;MIVMRKIFLPLLLLILLPLVASAPTISVAFCSSGFRIIVAPTTSGVIYVGAGLYDLKPQNFGECIAMFDPPTQYARFYLVNSSDAYYLGGYYEYGTENRTLNKVLSTVGRNVVPVIGNHSGDYVIFSFKNGTYKIPVKELMFYLWSDSLLDHLVAFPSGMGIVIVPAVEIDAIEGNFTIMRKPGKQVDKTLIVFNVTYHVFIGYPIMINGTAIRWETQRVDRMNLTWDELSEMFNKPIYAFYFDGKTLKSYPLIKVKLSWIGNAFHLSPKYEFINLPLHTNI
;
A
#
# COMPACT_ATOMS: atom_id res chain seq x y z
N MET A 1 51.59 72.00 16.85
CA MET A 1 51.45 71.09 18.00
C MET A 1 50.27 70.17 17.72
N ILE A 2 50.53 68.86 17.67
CA ILE A 2 49.57 67.80 17.33
C ILE A 2 48.50 67.70 18.43
N VAL A 3 47.22 67.64 18.07
CA VAL A 3 46.24 66.78 18.77
C VAL A 3 45.27 66.18 17.74
N MET A 4 45.58 64.96 17.30
CA MET A 4 44.60 63.99 16.79
C MET A 4 43.57 63.72 17.89
N ARG A 5 42.25 63.75 17.59
CA ARG A 5 41.25 62.99 18.36
C ARG A 5 40.05 62.59 17.50
N LYS A 6 40.14 61.34 17.03
CA LYS A 6 39.09 60.32 16.91
C LYS A 6 37.74 60.74 16.29
N ILE A 7 37.64 60.51 14.98
CA ILE A 7 36.37 60.24 14.29
C ILE A 7 35.89 58.87 14.81
N PHE A 8 34.91 58.88 15.71
CA PHE A 8 34.14 57.69 16.06
C PHE A 8 33.12 57.48 14.95
N LEU A 9 33.51 56.76 13.91
CA LEU A 9 32.56 56.19 12.96
C LEU A 9 31.89 55.02 13.70
N PRO A 10 30.58 55.03 13.99
CA PRO A 10 29.93 53.79 14.37
C PRO A 10 30.01 52.92 13.12
N LEU A 11 30.89 51.94 13.18
CA LEU A 11 30.93 50.82 12.26
C LEU A 11 29.56 50.15 12.39
N LEU A 12 28.60 50.62 11.58
CA LEU A 12 27.38 49.91 11.30
C LEU A 12 27.85 48.62 10.64
N LEU A 13 28.09 47.60 11.47
CA LEU A 13 28.14 46.22 11.06
C LEU A 13 26.76 45.99 10.41
N LEU A 14 26.66 46.27 9.11
CA LEU A 14 25.83 45.48 8.23
C LEU A 14 26.38 44.07 8.39
N ILE A 15 25.85 43.37 9.39
CA ILE A 15 25.74 41.94 9.35
C ILE A 15 24.89 41.71 8.10
N LEU A 16 25.56 41.57 6.95
CA LEU A 16 25.07 40.89 5.77
C LEU A 16 24.82 39.45 6.21
N LEU A 17 23.76 39.25 7.01
CA LEU A 17 23.06 37.98 7.02
C LEU A 17 22.65 37.80 5.56
N PRO A 18 23.14 36.75 4.87
CA PRO A 18 22.52 36.41 3.61
C PRO A 18 21.05 36.19 3.97
N LEU A 19 20.17 37.06 3.46
CA LEU A 19 18.78 36.70 3.31
C LEU A 19 18.82 35.48 2.39
N VAL A 20 18.88 34.30 3.00
CA VAL A 20 18.56 33.05 2.32
C VAL A 20 17.06 33.12 2.10
N ALA A 21 16.66 33.91 1.11
CA ALA A 21 15.32 33.83 0.55
C ALA A 21 15.20 32.38 0.07
N SER A 22 14.40 31.59 0.77
CA SER A 22 14.04 30.26 0.30
C SER A 22 13.49 30.44 -1.12
N ALA A 23 14.10 29.75 -2.08
CA ALA A 23 13.62 29.76 -3.45
C ALA A 23 12.13 29.41 -3.44
N PRO A 24 11.28 30.09 -4.23
CA PRO A 24 9.85 29.85 -4.21
C PRO A 24 9.57 28.38 -4.52
N THR A 25 8.85 27.71 -3.62
CA THR A 25 8.32 26.37 -3.87
C THR A 25 7.33 26.47 -5.03
N ILE A 26 7.66 25.84 -6.16
CA ILE A 26 6.71 25.68 -7.26
C ILE A 26 5.91 24.42 -6.96
N SER A 27 4.62 24.57 -6.72
CA SER A 27 3.67 23.47 -6.65
C SER A 27 2.87 23.44 -7.96
N VAL A 28 2.89 22.32 -8.67
CA VAL A 28 2.04 22.11 -9.85
C VAL A 28 1.05 21.01 -9.49
N ALA A 29 -0.24 21.25 -9.70
CA ALA A 29 -1.26 20.21 -9.59
C ALA A 29 -1.47 19.59 -10.98
N PHE A 30 -1.21 18.29 -11.12
CA PHE A 30 -1.53 17.52 -12.31
C PHE A 30 -2.38 16.30 -11.93
N CYS A 31 -3.18 15.79 -12.87
CA CYS A 31 -3.73 14.44 -12.75
C CYS A 31 -2.55 13.48 -12.79
N SER A 32 -2.33 12.78 -11.68
CA SER A 32 -1.11 12.04 -11.35
C SER A 32 -1.28 10.53 -11.51
N SER A 33 -0.19 9.77 -11.45
CA SER A 33 -0.26 8.31 -11.43
C SER A 33 -0.54 7.77 -10.03
N GLY A 34 -0.99 6.52 -9.98
CA GLY A 34 -1.22 5.82 -8.74
C GLY A 34 -1.17 4.33 -8.94
N PHE A 35 -1.36 3.63 -7.83
CA PHE A 35 -1.52 2.19 -7.84
C PHE A 35 -2.61 1.74 -6.89
N ARG A 36 -3.26 0.64 -7.26
CA ARG A 36 -4.33 0.02 -6.48
C ARG A 36 -3.97 -1.41 -6.12
N ILE A 37 -4.37 -1.83 -4.93
CA ILE A 37 -4.25 -3.21 -4.42
C ILE A 37 -5.57 -3.59 -3.76
N ILE A 38 -6.09 -4.75 -4.10
CA ILE A 38 -7.31 -5.30 -3.52
C ILE A 38 -6.99 -6.69 -3.00
N VAL A 39 -7.28 -6.94 -1.73
CA VAL A 39 -7.17 -8.25 -1.08
C VAL A 39 -8.54 -8.66 -0.58
N ALA A 40 -9.00 -9.85 -0.97
CA ALA A 40 -10.28 -10.38 -0.49
C ALA A 40 -10.26 -11.90 -0.42
N PRO A 41 -10.85 -12.53 0.60
CA PRO A 41 -11.16 -13.95 0.55
C PRO A 41 -12.36 -14.20 -0.36
N THR A 42 -12.40 -15.38 -0.97
CA THR A 42 -13.51 -15.83 -1.82
C THR A 42 -14.32 -16.92 -1.12
N THR A 43 -15.55 -17.14 -1.59
CA THR A 43 -16.39 -18.27 -1.15
C THR A 43 -15.85 -19.63 -1.61
N SER A 44 -14.90 -19.64 -2.55
CA SER A 44 -14.17 -20.85 -2.98
C SER A 44 -13.05 -21.26 -2.03
N GLY A 45 -12.80 -20.50 -0.96
CA GLY A 45 -11.72 -20.78 0.00
C GLY A 45 -10.32 -20.47 -0.54
N VAL A 46 -10.25 -19.52 -1.47
CA VAL A 46 -9.00 -18.95 -1.99
C VAL A 46 -8.96 -17.45 -1.72
N ILE A 47 -7.75 -16.90 -1.71
CA ILE A 47 -7.49 -15.47 -1.52
C ILE A 47 -7.29 -14.84 -2.89
N TYR A 48 -8.05 -13.79 -3.18
CA TYR A 48 -7.88 -12.91 -4.33
C TYR A 48 -6.98 -11.73 -3.96
N VAL A 49 -5.96 -11.47 -4.79
CA VAL A 49 -5.13 -10.27 -4.71
C VAL A 49 -5.04 -9.62 -6.09
N GLY A 50 -5.81 -8.55 -6.30
CA GLY A 50 -5.71 -7.68 -7.48
C GLY A 50 -4.70 -6.57 -7.23
N ALA A 51 -3.87 -6.26 -8.21
CA ALA A 51 -3.00 -5.08 -8.14
C ALA A 51 -2.74 -4.52 -9.53
N GLY A 52 -2.53 -3.21 -9.62
CA GLY A 52 -2.18 -2.56 -10.88
C GLY A 52 -1.92 -1.07 -10.78
N LEU A 53 -1.37 -0.51 -11.85
CA LEU A 53 -1.01 0.91 -11.99
C LEU A 53 -2.03 1.63 -12.86
N TYR A 54 -2.21 2.92 -12.63
CA TYR A 54 -3.03 3.75 -13.50
C TYR A 54 -2.49 5.18 -13.55
N ASP A 55 -2.79 5.84 -14.66
CA ASP A 55 -2.60 7.28 -14.79
C ASP A 55 -3.94 7.97 -14.57
N LEU A 56 -3.96 9.11 -13.91
CA LEU A 56 -5.14 9.98 -13.92
C LEU A 56 -5.07 10.90 -15.13
N LYS A 57 -6.14 10.95 -15.93
CA LYS A 57 -6.28 11.91 -17.04
C LYS A 57 -7.30 12.99 -16.71
N PRO A 58 -7.07 14.25 -17.11
CA PRO A 58 -8.08 15.30 -16.94
C PRO A 58 -9.35 14.94 -17.72
N GLN A 59 -10.51 15.05 -17.08
CA GLN A 59 -11.81 14.86 -17.71
C GLN A 59 -12.61 16.18 -17.76
N ASN A 60 -12.67 16.90 -16.64
CA ASN A 60 -13.30 18.22 -16.51
C ASN A 60 -12.44 19.15 -15.63
N PHE A 61 -12.87 20.40 -15.44
CA PHE A 61 -12.17 21.38 -14.60
C PHE A 61 -12.06 20.87 -13.15
N GLY A 62 -10.86 20.42 -12.77
CA GLY A 62 -10.59 19.87 -11.43
C GLY A 62 -10.98 18.40 -11.24
N GLU A 63 -11.43 17.69 -12.28
CA GLU A 63 -11.77 16.27 -12.22
C GLU A 63 -10.80 15.44 -13.08
N CYS A 64 -10.30 14.35 -12.49
CA CYS A 64 -9.47 13.37 -13.18
C CYS A 64 -10.15 12.01 -13.22
N ILE A 65 -9.96 11.27 -14.31
CA ILE A 65 -10.42 9.89 -14.48
C ILE A 65 -9.22 8.93 -14.46
N ALA A 66 -9.36 7.80 -13.79
CA ALA A 66 -8.35 6.75 -13.80
C ALA A 66 -8.32 6.02 -15.15
N MET A 67 -7.14 5.96 -15.75
CA MET A 67 -6.81 5.15 -16.91
C MET A 67 -5.82 4.08 -16.50
N PHE A 68 -6.36 2.89 -16.23
CA PHE A 68 -5.59 1.72 -15.83
C PHE A 68 -4.62 1.29 -16.92
N ASP A 69 -3.37 1.02 -16.53
CA ASP A 69 -2.34 0.46 -17.39
C ASP A 69 -2.57 -1.05 -17.55
N PRO A 70 -3.11 -1.53 -18.70
CA PRO A 70 -3.61 -2.90 -18.79
C PRO A 70 -2.58 -4.00 -18.53
N PRO A 71 -1.32 -3.89 -19.00
CA PRO A 71 -0.22 -4.80 -18.65
C PRO A 71 0.10 -4.92 -17.15
N THR A 72 -0.40 -4.03 -16.30
CA THR A 72 -0.10 -4.06 -14.87
C THR A 72 -1.26 -4.54 -14.03
N GLN A 73 -2.50 -4.53 -14.55
CA GLN A 73 -3.69 -5.00 -13.85
C GLN A 73 -3.69 -6.53 -13.77
N TYR A 74 -3.18 -7.09 -12.68
CA TYR A 74 -3.05 -8.54 -12.52
C TYR A 74 -3.71 -9.04 -11.24
N ALA A 75 -4.68 -9.92 -11.41
CA ALA A 75 -5.36 -10.64 -10.34
C ALA A 75 -4.64 -11.95 -10.05
N ARG A 76 -4.30 -12.19 -8.79
CA ARG A 76 -3.62 -13.39 -8.29
C ARG A 76 -4.52 -14.16 -7.35
N PHE A 77 -4.43 -15.49 -7.38
CA PHE A 77 -5.19 -16.37 -6.52
C PHE A 77 -4.26 -17.25 -5.69
N TYR A 78 -4.54 -17.34 -4.40
CA TYR A 78 -3.73 -18.10 -3.46
C TYR A 78 -4.56 -19.09 -2.66
N LEU A 79 -3.99 -20.27 -2.42
CA LEU A 79 -4.48 -21.23 -1.44
C LEU A 79 -3.54 -21.22 -0.24
N VAL A 80 -4.08 -21.11 0.97
CA VAL A 80 -3.30 -21.16 2.21
C VAL A 80 -3.78 -22.31 3.08
N ASN A 81 -2.83 -23.04 3.67
CA ASN A 81 -3.12 -24.12 4.61
C ASN A 81 -2.05 -24.19 5.72
N SER A 82 -2.08 -25.27 6.50
CA SER A 82 -1.15 -25.49 7.61
C SER A 82 0.31 -25.62 7.20
N SER A 83 0.59 -25.88 5.93
CA SER A 83 1.93 -26.13 5.42
C SER A 83 2.52 -24.90 4.74
N ASP A 84 1.77 -24.25 3.84
CA ASP A 84 2.29 -23.10 3.07
C ASP A 84 1.16 -22.26 2.42
N ALA A 85 1.58 -21.18 1.75
CA ALA A 85 0.81 -20.43 0.75
C ALA A 85 1.21 -20.83 -0.67
N TYR A 86 0.24 -21.19 -1.49
CA TYR A 86 0.42 -21.67 -2.85
C TYR A 86 -0.19 -20.68 -3.84
N TYR A 87 0.60 -20.27 -4.83
CA TYR A 87 0.10 -19.45 -5.93
C TYR A 87 -0.58 -20.33 -6.98
N LEU A 88 -1.89 -20.16 -7.15
CA LEU A 88 -2.71 -20.99 -8.04
C LEU A 88 -2.69 -20.51 -9.50
N GLY A 89 -2.23 -19.29 -9.73
CA GLY A 89 -2.33 -18.60 -11.00
C GLY A 89 -3.06 -17.27 -10.89
N GLY A 90 -3.23 -16.63 -12.03
CA GLY A 90 -3.81 -15.30 -12.14
C GLY A 90 -4.07 -14.92 -13.59
N TYR A 91 -4.69 -13.77 -13.78
CA TYR A 91 -4.96 -13.22 -15.11
C TYR A 91 -4.82 -11.71 -15.10
N TYR A 92 -4.50 -11.17 -16.27
CA TYR A 92 -4.60 -9.74 -16.49
C TYR A 92 -6.07 -9.36 -16.62
N GLU A 93 -6.54 -8.37 -15.86
CA GLU A 93 -7.97 -8.01 -15.80
C GLU A 93 -8.57 -7.71 -17.18
N TYR A 94 -7.75 -7.16 -18.08
CA TYR A 94 -8.09 -6.88 -19.48
C TYR A 94 -7.52 -7.89 -20.49
N GLY A 95 -6.98 -9.00 -20.01
CA GLY A 95 -6.47 -10.13 -20.80
C GLY A 95 -7.55 -11.18 -21.06
N THR A 96 -7.23 -12.17 -21.90
CA THR A 96 -8.19 -13.19 -22.40
C THR A 96 -7.96 -14.60 -21.84
N GLU A 97 -7.05 -14.79 -20.89
CA GLU A 97 -6.54 -16.12 -20.49
C GLU A 97 -7.18 -16.75 -19.22
N ASN A 98 -8.49 -17.02 -19.22
CA ASN A 98 -9.19 -17.46 -18.00
C ASN A 98 -9.48 -18.98 -17.85
N ARG A 99 -9.31 -19.79 -18.91
CA ARG A 99 -9.79 -21.19 -18.90
C ARG A 99 -9.01 -22.11 -17.94
N THR A 100 -7.68 -22.02 -17.95
CA THR A 100 -6.83 -22.89 -17.12
C THR A 100 -6.98 -22.56 -15.64
N LEU A 101 -7.03 -21.28 -15.29
CA LEU A 101 -7.24 -20.82 -13.92
C LEU A 101 -8.60 -21.27 -13.37
N ASN A 102 -9.68 -21.14 -14.15
CA ASN A 102 -10.99 -21.63 -13.75
C ASN A 102 -10.98 -23.14 -13.43
N LYS A 103 -10.21 -23.94 -14.19
CA LYS A 103 -10.04 -25.37 -13.90
C LYS A 103 -9.30 -25.60 -12.57
N VAL A 104 -8.22 -24.85 -12.30
CA VAL A 104 -7.49 -24.93 -11.02
C VAL A 104 -8.40 -24.52 -9.85
N LEU A 105 -9.08 -23.38 -9.96
CA LEU A 105 -10.01 -22.89 -8.94
C LEU A 105 -11.16 -23.87 -8.70
N SER A 106 -11.70 -24.49 -9.75
CA SER A 106 -12.74 -25.53 -9.61
C SER A 106 -12.23 -26.79 -8.91
N THR A 107 -10.93 -27.09 -9.01
CA THR A 107 -10.30 -28.24 -8.33
C THR A 107 -10.12 -27.95 -6.83
N VAL A 108 -9.90 -26.68 -6.46
CA VAL A 108 -9.94 -26.26 -5.06
C VAL A 108 -11.38 -26.32 -4.53
N GLY A 109 -12.33 -25.72 -5.26
CA GLY A 109 -13.76 -26.01 -5.23
C GLY A 109 -14.42 -26.16 -3.85
N ARG A 110 -14.01 -25.39 -2.84
CA ARG A 110 -14.66 -25.41 -1.52
C ARG A 110 -15.87 -24.48 -1.52
N ASN A 111 -16.87 -24.76 -0.68
CA ASN A 111 -17.92 -23.80 -0.39
C ASN A 111 -17.75 -23.35 1.06
N VAL A 112 -17.04 -22.24 1.24
CA VAL A 112 -16.82 -21.62 2.54
C VAL A 112 -17.54 -20.29 2.62
N VAL A 113 -17.90 -19.91 3.84
CA VAL A 113 -18.46 -18.60 4.14
C VAL A 113 -17.41 -17.83 4.92
N PRO A 114 -16.69 -16.89 4.28
CA PRO A 114 -15.82 -15.96 4.99
C PRO A 114 -16.59 -15.17 6.05
N VAL A 115 -15.96 -14.94 7.20
CA VAL A 115 -16.53 -14.18 8.33
C VAL A 115 -15.58 -13.03 8.69
N ILE A 116 -16.14 -11.85 8.94
CA ILE A 116 -15.39 -10.70 9.43
C ILE A 116 -15.05 -10.95 10.91
N GLY A 117 -13.82 -10.63 11.31
CA GLY A 117 -13.36 -10.72 12.68
C GLY A 117 -14.01 -9.64 13.55
N ASN A 118 -14.34 -9.99 14.79
CA ASN A 118 -14.76 -9.02 15.80
C ASN A 118 -13.58 -8.72 16.72
N HIS A 119 -13.07 -7.50 16.66
CA HIS A 119 -12.01 -7.04 17.55
C HIS A 119 -12.59 -6.68 18.93
N SER A 120 -12.11 -7.35 19.98
CA SER A 120 -12.60 -7.17 21.34
C SER A 120 -11.44 -7.26 22.34
N GLY A 121 -10.99 -6.10 22.84
CA GLY A 121 -9.82 -6.00 23.71
C GLY A 121 -8.56 -6.52 23.01
N ASP A 122 -7.83 -7.43 23.65
CA ASP A 122 -6.55 -7.93 23.13
C ASP A 122 -6.69 -9.04 22.08
N TYR A 123 -7.89 -9.30 21.57
CA TYR A 123 -8.16 -10.41 20.64
C TYR A 123 -9.00 -9.99 19.44
N VAL A 124 -8.72 -10.64 18.30
CA VAL A 124 -9.64 -10.72 17.17
C VAL A 124 -10.36 -12.07 17.20
N ILE A 125 -11.69 -12.03 17.18
CA ILE A 125 -12.55 -13.20 17.36
C ILE A 125 -13.26 -13.52 16.05
N PHE A 126 -13.08 -14.74 15.54
CA PHE A 126 -13.80 -15.25 14.37
C PHE A 126 -14.77 -16.34 14.79
N SER A 127 -16.05 -16.13 14.53
CA SER A 127 -17.13 -17.05 14.90
C SER A 127 -17.69 -17.75 13.67
N PHE A 128 -17.56 -19.07 13.65
CA PHE A 128 -18.16 -19.94 12.65
C PHE A 128 -19.24 -20.79 13.30
N LYS A 129 -20.09 -21.43 12.49
CA LYS A 129 -21.13 -22.35 13.01
C LYS A 129 -20.56 -23.47 13.89
N ASN A 130 -19.33 -23.91 13.60
CA ASN A 130 -18.72 -25.09 14.22
C ASN A 130 -17.65 -24.74 15.27
N GLY A 131 -17.46 -23.46 15.59
CA GLY A 131 -16.46 -23.05 16.58
C GLY A 131 -16.07 -21.58 16.52
N THR A 132 -15.31 -21.16 17.52
CA THR A 132 -14.80 -19.79 17.64
C THR A 132 -13.28 -19.83 17.78
N TYR A 133 -12.60 -18.99 16.99
CA TYR A 133 -11.16 -18.81 17.05
C TYR A 133 -10.86 -17.43 17.65
N LYS A 134 -9.96 -17.38 18.63
CA LYS A 134 -9.51 -16.15 19.28
C LYS A 134 -8.02 -15.98 19.03
N ILE A 135 -7.64 -14.92 18.33
CA ILE A 135 -6.25 -14.64 17.96
C ILE A 135 -5.79 -13.41 18.73
N PRO A 136 -4.68 -13.48 19.50
CA PRO A 136 -4.13 -12.31 20.16
C PRO A 136 -3.72 -11.23 19.17
N VAL A 137 -4.13 -9.99 19.40
CA VAL A 137 -3.83 -8.82 18.54
C VAL A 137 -2.32 -8.65 18.35
N LYS A 138 -1.52 -8.85 19.42
CA LYS A 138 -0.06 -8.77 19.39
C LYS A 138 0.61 -9.70 18.37
N GLU A 139 -0.03 -10.83 18.03
CA GLU A 139 0.50 -11.77 17.03
C GLU A 139 0.23 -11.31 15.60
N LEU A 140 -0.77 -10.44 15.40
CA LEU A 140 -1.18 -9.92 14.09
C LEU A 140 -0.53 -8.57 13.78
N MET A 141 -0.48 -7.66 14.74
CA MET A 141 -0.06 -6.26 14.54
C MET A 141 1.29 -6.10 13.86
N PHE A 142 2.26 -6.96 14.17
CA PHE A 142 3.60 -6.88 13.57
C PHE A 142 3.56 -6.98 12.03
N TYR A 143 2.56 -7.66 11.48
CA TYR A 143 2.44 -7.96 10.06
C TYR A 143 1.52 -6.99 9.30
N LEU A 144 0.68 -6.22 9.98
CA LEU A 144 -0.27 -5.31 9.36
C LEU A 144 0.40 -3.99 8.99
N TRP A 145 -0.12 -3.33 7.95
CA TRP A 145 0.34 -2.02 7.48
C TRP A 145 -0.22 -0.86 8.29
N SER A 146 -1.36 -1.06 8.93
CA SER A 146 -2.03 -0.09 9.80
C SER A 146 -2.82 -0.85 10.85
N ASP A 147 -2.92 -0.29 12.06
CA ASP A 147 -3.73 -0.83 13.15
C ASP A 147 -5.21 -0.90 12.76
N SER A 148 -5.67 0.01 11.90
CA SER A 148 -7.05 0.00 11.36
C SER A 148 -7.40 -1.29 10.63
N LEU A 149 -6.42 -2.04 10.11
CA LEU A 149 -6.67 -3.31 9.42
C LEU A 149 -7.16 -4.42 10.36
N LEU A 150 -6.98 -4.29 11.68
CA LEU A 150 -7.44 -5.29 12.66
C LEU A 150 -8.96 -5.49 12.61
N ASP A 151 -9.71 -4.40 12.44
CA ASP A 151 -11.17 -4.42 12.38
C ASP A 151 -11.71 -4.93 11.03
N HIS A 152 -10.80 -5.16 10.07
CA HIS A 152 -11.12 -5.57 8.70
C HIS A 152 -10.41 -6.87 8.30
N LEU A 153 -9.99 -7.66 9.29
CA LEU A 153 -9.56 -9.02 9.07
C LEU A 153 -10.77 -9.91 8.78
N VAL A 154 -10.63 -10.78 7.78
CA VAL A 154 -11.64 -11.76 7.39
C VAL A 154 -11.03 -13.14 7.42
N ALA A 155 -11.77 -14.12 7.92
CA ALA A 155 -11.32 -15.49 8.00
C ALA A 155 -12.27 -16.47 7.31
N PHE A 156 -11.73 -17.58 6.82
CA PHE A 156 -12.50 -18.70 6.30
C PHE A 156 -11.90 -20.06 6.70
N PRO A 157 -12.69 -21.14 6.81
CA PRO A 157 -12.18 -22.45 7.21
C PRO A 157 -11.23 -23.06 6.15
N SER A 158 -10.15 -23.70 6.61
CA SER A 158 -9.24 -24.47 5.77
C SER A 158 -8.70 -25.67 6.55
N GLY A 159 -9.09 -26.88 6.15
CA GLY A 159 -8.73 -28.10 6.88
C GLY A 159 -9.25 -28.08 8.33
N MET A 160 -8.34 -28.22 9.30
CA MET A 160 -8.68 -28.18 10.73
C MET A 160 -8.59 -26.77 11.35
N GLY A 161 -8.16 -25.77 10.58
CA GLY A 161 -7.96 -24.41 11.05
C GLY A 161 -8.72 -23.39 10.21
N ILE A 162 -8.27 -22.15 10.32
CA ILE A 162 -8.79 -21.01 9.55
C ILE A 162 -7.65 -20.31 8.83
N VAL A 163 -7.97 -19.75 7.68
CA VAL A 163 -7.13 -18.79 6.97
C VAL A 163 -7.67 -17.40 7.27
N ILE A 164 -6.79 -16.46 7.59
CA ILE A 164 -7.11 -15.06 7.91
C ILE A 164 -6.38 -14.16 6.92
N VAL A 165 -7.06 -13.15 6.40
CA VAL A 165 -6.49 -12.13 5.51
C VAL A 165 -7.04 -10.75 5.83
N PRO A 166 -6.28 -9.67 5.61
CA PRO A 166 -6.87 -8.34 5.55
C PRO A 166 -7.78 -8.27 4.31
N ALA A 167 -9.04 -7.90 4.50
CA ALA A 167 -9.94 -7.65 3.38
C ALA A 167 -9.96 -6.13 3.13
N VAL A 168 -9.23 -5.69 2.12
CA VAL A 168 -8.89 -4.28 1.95
C VAL A 168 -8.67 -3.91 0.49
N GLU A 169 -9.10 -2.70 0.11
CA GLU A 169 -8.71 -2.01 -1.10
C GLU A 169 -7.82 -0.83 -0.68
N ILE A 170 -6.60 -0.75 -1.22
CA ILE A 170 -5.69 0.37 -1.00
C ILE A 170 -5.46 1.04 -2.33
N ASP A 171 -5.67 2.35 -2.37
CA ASP A 171 -5.43 3.19 -3.54
C ASP A 171 -4.46 4.31 -3.15
N ALA A 172 -3.22 4.24 -3.67
CA ALA A 172 -2.18 5.21 -3.40
C ALA A 172 -1.96 6.09 -4.63
N ILE A 173 -2.31 7.36 -4.50
CA ILE A 173 -2.30 8.34 -5.59
C ILE A 173 -1.16 9.32 -5.34
N GLU A 174 -0.30 9.54 -6.32
CA GLU A 174 0.70 10.60 -6.24
C GLU A 174 0.00 11.96 -6.07
N GLY A 175 0.47 12.76 -5.13
CA GLY A 175 -0.07 14.08 -4.80
C GLY A 175 0.84 15.19 -5.29
N ASN A 176 1.12 16.15 -4.41
CA ASN A 176 2.02 17.25 -4.73
C ASN A 176 3.47 16.79 -4.84
N PHE A 177 4.19 17.37 -5.79
CA PHE A 177 5.64 17.30 -5.86
C PHE A 177 6.23 18.66 -5.55
N THR A 178 7.33 18.67 -4.78
CA THR A 178 8.10 19.89 -4.52
C THR A 178 9.56 19.65 -4.86
N ILE A 179 10.16 20.66 -5.50
CA ILE A 179 11.56 20.66 -5.89
C ILE A 179 12.26 21.71 -5.05
N MET A 180 13.15 21.28 -4.16
CA MET A 180 13.95 22.18 -3.32
C MET A 180 15.41 22.14 -3.76
N ARG A 181 16.03 23.32 -3.87
CA ARG A 181 17.47 23.45 -4.10
C ARG A 181 18.17 23.64 -2.76
N LYS A 182 19.16 22.81 -2.47
CA LYS A 182 20.04 22.92 -1.29
C LYS A 182 21.50 22.99 -1.73
N PRO A 183 22.40 23.66 -1.00
CA PRO A 183 23.84 23.56 -1.25
C PRO A 183 24.29 22.10 -1.22
N GLY A 184 25.06 21.68 -2.22
CA GLY A 184 25.63 20.34 -2.32
C GLY A 184 26.82 20.15 -1.37
N LYS A 185 27.22 18.89 -1.17
CA LYS A 185 28.39 18.54 -0.33
C LYS A 185 29.74 19.01 -0.91
N GLN A 186 29.77 19.41 -2.18
CA GLN A 186 30.95 19.95 -2.86
C GLN A 186 30.67 21.40 -3.25
N VAL A 187 31.70 22.23 -3.23
CA VAL A 187 31.65 23.63 -3.69
C VAL A 187 31.09 23.67 -5.12
N ASP A 188 30.22 24.63 -5.39
CA ASP A 188 29.51 24.84 -6.67
C ASP A 188 28.55 23.73 -7.14
N LYS A 189 28.23 22.75 -6.30
CA LYS A 189 27.16 21.78 -6.57
C LYS A 189 25.86 22.17 -5.86
N THR A 190 24.74 22.00 -6.56
CA THR A 190 23.39 22.12 -5.98
C THR A 190 22.80 20.73 -5.81
N LEU A 191 22.37 20.40 -4.59
CA LEU A 191 21.52 19.24 -4.33
C LEU A 191 20.08 19.62 -4.69
N ILE A 192 19.46 18.84 -5.57
CA ILE A 192 18.02 18.93 -5.84
C ILE A 192 17.34 17.86 -4.97
N VAL A 193 16.45 18.31 -4.08
CA VAL A 193 15.62 17.43 -3.25
C VAL A 193 14.24 17.37 -3.90
N PHE A 194 13.81 16.15 -4.21
CA PHE A 194 12.49 15.86 -4.73
C PHE A 194 11.65 15.27 -3.60
N ASN A 195 10.55 15.93 -3.27
CA ASN A 195 9.58 15.41 -2.32
C ASN A 195 8.27 15.18 -3.05
N VAL A 196 7.80 13.94 -3.05
CA VAL A 196 6.46 13.55 -3.52
C VAL A 196 5.63 13.19 -2.31
N THR A 197 4.43 13.75 -2.23
CA THR A 197 3.41 13.33 -1.26
C THR A 197 2.41 12.41 -1.95
N TYR A 198 1.64 11.65 -1.17
CA TYR A 198 0.66 10.68 -1.65
C TYR A 198 -0.66 10.86 -0.94
N HIS A 199 -1.76 10.75 -1.68
CA HIS A 199 -3.09 10.56 -1.11
C HIS A 199 -3.37 9.07 -1.08
N VAL A 200 -3.42 8.49 0.13
CA VAL A 200 -3.76 7.06 0.30
C VAL A 200 -5.21 6.92 0.75
N PHE A 201 -5.95 6.09 0.04
CA PHE A 201 -7.31 5.69 0.38
C PHE A 201 -7.31 4.21 0.76
N ILE A 202 -8.02 3.89 1.84
CA ILE A 202 -8.21 2.52 2.29
C ILE A 202 -9.71 2.25 2.35
N GLY A 203 -10.18 1.29 1.58
CA GLY A 203 -11.57 0.83 1.53
C GLY A 203 -11.70 -0.58 2.09
N TYR A 204 -12.86 -0.88 2.67
CA TYR A 204 -13.13 -2.19 3.28
C TYR A 204 -14.43 -2.78 2.70
N PRO A 205 -14.51 -4.09 2.50
CA PRO A 205 -15.67 -4.68 1.86
C PRO A 205 -16.81 -4.87 2.87
N ILE A 206 -18.02 -4.49 2.46
CA ILE A 206 -19.24 -5.00 3.07
C ILE A 206 -19.41 -6.44 2.59
N MET A 207 -19.41 -7.37 3.54
CA MET A 207 -19.61 -8.79 3.27
C MET A 207 -21.05 -9.19 3.62
N ILE A 208 -21.79 -9.75 2.66
CA ILE A 208 -23.07 -10.42 2.91
C ILE A 208 -22.90 -11.90 2.57
N ASN A 209 -23.20 -12.78 3.53
CA ASN A 209 -23.07 -14.24 3.39
C ASN A 209 -21.70 -14.67 2.83
N GLY A 210 -20.62 -14.02 3.29
CA GLY A 210 -19.26 -14.34 2.87
C GLY A 210 -18.87 -13.85 1.47
N THR A 211 -19.73 -13.08 0.81
CA THR A 211 -19.44 -12.44 -0.48
C THR A 211 -19.27 -10.93 -0.29
N ALA A 212 -18.18 -10.38 -0.82
CA ALA A 212 -17.99 -8.94 -0.89
C ALA A 212 -18.99 -8.36 -1.89
N ILE A 213 -19.96 -7.57 -1.41
CA ILE A 213 -21.01 -7.00 -2.26
C ILE A 213 -20.72 -5.56 -2.68
N ARG A 214 -19.89 -4.84 -1.90
CA ARG A 214 -19.53 -3.45 -2.13
C ARG A 214 -18.31 -3.12 -1.28
N TRP A 215 -17.42 -2.28 -1.80
CA TRP A 215 -16.39 -1.64 -0.98
C TRP A 215 -16.99 -0.38 -0.36
N GLU A 216 -17.16 -0.39 0.96
CA GLU A 216 -17.37 0.84 1.71
C GLU A 216 -16.03 1.56 1.75
N THR A 217 -15.86 2.51 0.83
CA THR A 217 -14.84 3.54 0.98
C THR A 217 -15.29 4.43 2.12
N GLN A 218 -14.96 4.05 3.35
CA GLN A 218 -14.91 5.06 4.39
C GLN A 218 -13.88 6.10 3.94
N ARG A 219 -14.29 7.37 3.84
CA ARG A 219 -13.33 8.49 3.75
C ARG A 219 -12.68 8.64 5.13
N VAL A 220 -11.90 7.65 5.55
CA VAL A 220 -11.22 7.58 6.85
C VAL A 220 -9.96 6.75 6.59
N ASP A 221 -8.71 7.23 6.62
CA ASP A 221 -8.12 8.50 7.06
C ASP A 221 -7.33 9.14 5.91
N ARG A 222 -7.43 10.47 5.76
CA ARG A 222 -6.57 11.24 4.85
C ARG A 222 -5.15 11.23 5.39
N MET A 223 -4.34 10.31 4.93
CA MET A 223 -2.90 10.37 5.13
C MET A 223 -2.28 10.94 3.86
N ASN A 224 -1.99 12.24 3.89
CA ASN A 224 -1.02 12.80 2.95
C ASN A 224 0.35 12.26 3.38
N LEU A 225 0.76 11.12 2.82
CA LEU A 225 2.02 10.48 3.16
C LEU A 225 3.16 11.07 2.34
N THR A 226 4.32 11.25 2.94
CA THR A 226 5.58 11.45 2.23
C THR A 226 6.04 10.16 1.56
N TRP A 227 7.00 10.26 0.64
CA TRP A 227 7.67 9.10 0.06
C TRP A 227 8.19 8.11 1.11
N ASP A 228 8.81 8.61 2.18
CA ASP A 228 9.42 7.78 3.22
C ASP A 228 8.35 7.03 4.03
N GLU A 229 7.27 7.71 4.43
CA GLU A 229 6.15 7.09 5.14
C GLU A 229 5.43 6.04 4.28
N LEU A 230 5.20 6.34 2.99
CA LEU A 230 4.63 5.36 2.06
C LEU A 230 5.56 4.16 1.88
N SER A 231 6.87 4.41 1.75
CA SER A 231 7.87 3.36 1.60
C SER A 231 7.95 2.48 2.85
N GLU A 232 7.81 3.05 4.04
CA GLU A 232 7.76 2.33 5.30
C GLU A 232 6.52 1.45 5.40
N MET A 233 5.35 2.00 5.08
CA MET A 233 4.08 1.26 5.03
C MET A 233 4.21 0.01 4.14
N PHE A 234 4.73 0.17 2.93
CA PHE A 234 4.87 -0.92 1.96
C PHE A 234 6.18 -1.71 2.07
N ASN A 235 7.01 -1.46 3.08
CA ASN A 235 8.23 -2.24 3.30
C ASN A 235 7.91 -3.70 3.67
N LYS A 236 6.76 -3.91 4.31
CA LYS A 236 6.21 -5.23 4.63
C LYS A 236 5.35 -5.75 3.47
N PRO A 237 5.39 -7.06 3.17
CA PRO A 237 4.43 -7.65 2.23
C PRO A 237 3.04 -7.76 2.85
N ILE A 238 2.04 -8.03 2.01
CA ILE A 238 0.72 -8.50 2.46
C ILE A 238 0.90 -9.92 2.99
N TYR A 239 0.44 -10.15 4.21
CA TYR A 239 0.42 -11.47 4.81
C TYR A 239 -0.98 -12.07 4.79
N ALA A 240 -1.04 -13.37 4.52
CA ALA A 240 -2.13 -14.22 4.97
C ALA A 240 -1.67 -15.03 6.18
N PHE A 241 -2.62 -15.48 6.98
CA PHE A 241 -2.32 -16.28 8.16
C PHE A 241 -3.08 -17.59 8.14
N TYR A 242 -2.49 -18.63 8.71
CA TYR A 242 -3.18 -19.86 9.06
C TYR A 242 -3.16 -20.04 10.58
N PHE A 243 -4.31 -20.34 11.17
CA PHE A 243 -4.45 -20.58 12.60
C PHE A 243 -5.18 -21.90 12.85
N ASP A 244 -4.55 -22.82 13.57
CA ASP A 244 -5.12 -24.13 13.92
C ASP A 244 -5.86 -24.14 15.27
N GLY A 245 -6.02 -22.98 15.91
CA GLY A 245 -6.55 -22.84 17.27
C GLY A 245 -5.47 -22.70 18.35
N LYS A 246 -4.19 -22.92 18.02
CA LYS A 246 -3.07 -22.79 18.95
C LYS A 246 -1.92 -21.96 18.40
N THR A 247 -1.60 -22.12 17.12
CA THR A 247 -0.42 -21.50 16.51
C THR A 247 -0.81 -20.70 15.28
N LEU A 248 -0.40 -19.43 15.27
CA LEU A 248 -0.53 -18.56 14.11
C LEU A 248 0.71 -18.71 13.23
N LYS A 249 0.50 -19.06 11.95
CA LYS A 249 1.53 -19.04 10.92
C LYS A 249 1.24 -17.90 9.96
N SER A 250 2.25 -17.12 9.61
CA SER A 250 2.16 -16.02 8.66
C SER A 250 2.83 -16.42 7.33
N TYR A 251 2.18 -16.09 6.22
CA TYR A 251 2.67 -16.37 4.87
C TYR A 251 2.61 -15.11 4.03
N PRO A 252 3.75 -14.63 3.52
CA PRO A 252 3.79 -13.44 2.68
C PRO A 252 3.24 -13.77 1.28
N LEU A 253 2.34 -12.94 0.76
CA LEU A 253 1.69 -13.14 -0.55
C LEU A 253 2.30 -12.24 -1.63
N ILE A 254 2.23 -10.92 -1.41
CA ILE A 254 2.69 -9.93 -2.38
C ILE A 254 3.49 -8.84 -1.68
N LYS A 255 4.55 -8.35 -2.32
CA LYS A 255 5.28 -7.15 -1.89
C LYS A 255 5.14 -6.05 -2.94
N VAL A 256 4.79 -4.86 -2.48
CA VAL A 256 4.89 -3.65 -3.30
C VAL A 256 6.30 -3.12 -3.12
N LYS A 257 7.04 -2.97 -4.21
CA LYS A 257 8.37 -2.39 -4.18
C LYS A 257 8.31 -0.99 -4.77
N LEU A 258 8.57 -0.01 -3.92
CA LEU A 258 8.67 1.39 -4.26
C LEU A 258 10.13 1.72 -4.54
N SER A 259 10.40 2.37 -5.66
CA SER A 259 11.74 2.82 -6.02
C SER A 259 11.66 4.09 -6.85
N TRP A 260 12.78 4.78 -6.98
CA TRP A 260 12.92 5.88 -7.92
C TRP A 260 13.51 5.36 -9.23
N ILE A 261 12.95 5.76 -10.36
CA ILE A 261 13.59 5.61 -11.66
C ILE A 261 14.13 6.96 -12.10
N GLY A 262 15.44 7.00 -12.34
CA GLY A 262 16.16 8.20 -12.74
C GLY A 262 16.87 7.98 -14.07
N ASN A 263 16.67 8.87 -15.04
CA ASN A 263 17.57 9.07 -16.17
C ASN A 263 18.05 10.54 -16.18
N ALA A 264 18.93 10.92 -17.12
CA ALA A 264 19.61 12.22 -17.10
C ALA A 264 18.68 13.46 -16.98
N PHE A 265 17.39 13.34 -17.31
CA PHE A 265 16.42 14.44 -17.26
C PHE A 265 15.06 14.07 -16.63
N HIS A 266 14.90 12.86 -16.09
CA HIS A 266 13.63 12.38 -15.56
C HIS A 266 13.86 11.63 -14.25
N LEU A 267 13.20 12.06 -13.17
CA LEU A 267 13.12 11.32 -11.92
C LEU A 267 11.64 11.14 -11.58
N SER A 268 11.20 9.89 -11.49
CA SER A 268 9.82 9.57 -11.11
C SER A 268 9.78 8.37 -10.17
N PRO A 269 8.69 8.24 -9.39
CA PRO A 269 8.37 7.00 -8.72
C PRO A 269 8.27 5.82 -9.70
N LYS A 270 8.58 4.62 -9.22
CA LYS A 270 8.35 3.34 -9.88
C LYS A 270 7.82 2.34 -8.86
N TYR A 271 6.77 1.62 -9.26
CA TYR A 271 6.10 0.61 -8.44
C TYR A 271 6.21 -0.76 -9.11
N GLU A 272 6.55 -1.80 -8.33
CA GLU A 272 6.58 -3.19 -8.79
C GLU A 272 5.79 -4.08 -7.82
N PHE A 273 5.01 -5.04 -8.34
CA PHE A 273 4.25 -6.00 -7.53
C PHE A 273 4.89 -7.38 -7.60
N ILE A 274 5.55 -7.79 -6.52
CA ILE A 274 6.34 -9.01 -6.46
C ILE A 274 5.51 -10.11 -5.80
N ASN A 275 5.29 -11.21 -6.53
CA ASN A 275 4.71 -12.44 -5.98
C ASN A 275 5.74 -13.16 -5.10
N LEU A 276 5.36 -13.54 -3.89
CA LEU A 276 6.29 -14.09 -2.90
C LEU A 276 6.20 -15.61 -2.70
N PRO A 277 5.05 -16.28 -2.90
CA PRO A 277 5.01 -17.73 -2.94
C PRO A 277 5.88 -18.27 -4.08
N LEU A 278 6.87 -19.10 -3.73
CA LEU A 278 7.84 -19.71 -4.65
C LEU A 278 7.25 -20.95 -5.36
N HIS A 279 6.18 -21.53 -4.84
CA HIS A 279 5.58 -22.75 -5.35
C HIS A 279 4.40 -22.46 -6.29
N THR A 280 4.56 -22.83 -7.56
CA THR A 280 3.53 -22.75 -8.63
C THR A 280 2.82 -24.08 -8.90
N ASN A 281 3.10 -25.14 -8.14
CA ASN A 281 2.62 -26.48 -8.46
C ASN A 281 1.66 -26.99 -7.39
N ILE A 282 0.39 -27.12 -7.75
CA ILE A 282 -0.54 -28.10 -7.19
C ILE A 282 -0.79 -29.14 -8.26
#